data_AF-A0A2E5S6E7-F1
#
_entry.id   AF-A0A2E5S6E7-F1
#
_cell.length_a   1.000
_cell.length_b   1.000
_cell.length_c   1.000
_cell.angle_alpha   90.00
_cell.angle_beta   90.00
_cell.angle_gamma   90.00
#
_symmetry.space_group_name_H-M   'P 1'
#
loop_
_entity.id
_entity.type
_entity.pdbx_description
1 polymer ?
#
loop_
_entity_poly.entity_id
_entity_poly.type
_entity_poly.pdbx_seq_one_letter_code
_entity_poly.pdbx_strand_id
1 'polypeptide(L)'
;MNIDRSLTEVQGLIREATLHLGPGNMDQEARKNFHNFFSSDQTEHKLAYVNFLLTAVHLKRFCMEASALWETIRGFLEKARLSPTSQLREQAIKYRIDPAIFDTESMRILADRMGRVVQFKQDPLSTRNLGGIGVYSPGINYQLSVVFREDLESHIRLSSAEKDNSALEIMEDLSIRTKKERSLNDLPPEAPNVLRATGKQKWNSTVYYVLVFDPQLLEEERKKFSEVIYIDTHLGALQDVIRTDFVLQYSRRQRFMPIEKVESDYRTFLNVFFSLAADISLLNAGIKQEYRNAFLFHLGPQTFFQLSKKYLKELKTGSMHRIKGGQSKVVERFVPLEFLKALIMDWWKEQVLPACDENDREDPGLFRAMVKVMRQRMDALTQEAKKEFDSTPKSARAQENKDQLLKELIQRKIGPTNMVVFKRYLAPG
;
A
#
# COMPACT_ATOMS: atom_id res chain seq x y z
N MET A 1 -13.52 24.69 2.80
CA MET A 1 -12.17 24.20 2.44
C MET A 1 -12.30 22.70 2.20
N ASN A 2 -11.67 22.14 1.16
CA ASN A 2 -11.92 20.76 0.70
C ASN A 2 -10.79 19.80 1.09
N ILE A 3 -11.12 18.58 1.51
CA ILE A 3 -10.15 17.53 1.84
C ILE A 3 -9.29 17.14 0.62
N ASP A 4 -9.87 17.10 -0.59
CA ASP A 4 -9.13 16.81 -1.83
C ASP A 4 -8.02 17.84 -2.10
N ARG A 5 -8.26 19.10 -1.70
CA ARG A 5 -7.28 20.17 -1.84
C ARG A 5 -6.11 19.92 -0.87
N SER A 6 -6.38 19.67 0.41
CA SER A 6 -5.31 19.40 1.38
C SER A 6 -4.54 18.12 1.08
N LEU A 7 -5.21 17.07 0.57
CA LEU A 7 -4.54 15.87 0.05
C LEU A 7 -3.65 16.17 -1.16
N THR A 8 -4.08 17.07 -2.05
CA THR A 8 -3.30 17.54 -3.20
C THR A 8 -2.09 18.38 -2.76
N GLU A 9 -2.28 19.25 -1.75
CA GLU A 9 -1.22 20.07 -1.16
C GLU A 9 -0.15 19.19 -0.47
N VAL A 10 -0.54 18.16 0.30
CA VAL A 10 0.38 17.16 0.85
C VAL A 10 1.12 16.39 -0.24
N GLN A 11 0.43 15.96 -1.31
CA GLN A 11 1.08 15.28 -2.44
C GLN A 11 2.05 16.20 -3.20
N GLY A 12 1.77 17.49 -3.28
CA GLY A 12 2.70 18.50 -3.82
C GLY A 12 3.94 18.61 -2.94
N LEU A 13 3.75 18.83 -1.64
CA LEU A 13 4.81 18.96 -0.64
C LEU A 13 5.75 17.73 -0.62
N ILE A 14 5.20 16.51 -0.63
CA ILE A 14 5.99 15.27 -0.67
C ILE A 14 6.80 15.17 -1.98
N ARG A 15 6.24 15.57 -3.12
CA ARG A 15 6.96 15.56 -4.41
C ARG A 15 8.07 16.61 -4.45
N GLU A 16 7.81 17.82 -3.93
CA GLU A 16 8.82 18.88 -3.84
C GLU A 16 9.97 18.45 -2.92
N ALA A 17 9.68 17.94 -1.72
CA ALA A 17 10.68 17.41 -0.81
C ALA A 17 11.48 16.24 -1.41
N THR A 18 10.81 15.30 -2.10
CA THR A 18 11.48 14.18 -2.80
C THR A 18 12.40 14.67 -3.93
N LEU A 19 12.03 15.74 -4.62
CA LEU A 19 12.84 16.34 -5.68
C LEU A 19 14.02 17.12 -5.10
N HIS A 20 13.80 17.93 -4.07
CA HIS A 20 14.85 18.76 -3.46
C HIS A 20 15.88 17.90 -2.72
N LEU A 21 15.43 16.98 -1.87
CA LEU A 21 16.28 16.04 -1.12
C LEU A 21 16.90 14.92 -1.99
N GLY A 22 16.61 14.89 -3.30
CA GLY A 22 17.25 13.96 -4.22
C GLY A 22 18.76 14.23 -4.32
N PRO A 23 19.62 13.19 -4.25
CA PRO A 23 21.06 13.38 -4.02
C PRO A 23 21.74 14.28 -5.07
N GLY A 24 21.43 14.08 -6.36
CA GLY A 24 21.97 14.90 -7.45
C GLY A 24 21.53 16.37 -7.43
N ASN A 25 20.43 16.71 -6.74
CA ASN A 25 19.96 18.09 -6.56
C ASN A 25 20.58 18.72 -5.31
N MET A 26 20.63 17.98 -4.20
CA MET A 26 21.31 18.40 -2.97
C MET A 26 22.80 18.72 -3.20
N ASP A 27 23.52 17.92 -3.98
CA ASP A 27 24.93 18.19 -4.30
C ASP A 27 25.13 19.45 -5.16
N GLN A 28 24.19 19.74 -6.08
CA GLN A 28 24.21 20.97 -6.86
C GLN A 28 23.89 22.19 -5.98
N GLU A 29 22.90 22.08 -5.09
CA GLU A 29 22.54 23.16 -4.18
C GLU A 29 23.65 23.42 -3.13
N ALA A 30 24.31 22.38 -2.65
CA ALA A 30 25.45 22.49 -1.74
C ALA A 30 26.65 23.19 -2.41
N ARG A 31 27.01 22.80 -3.64
CA ARG A 31 28.06 23.47 -4.42
C ARG A 31 27.71 24.95 -4.70
N LYS A 32 26.46 25.24 -5.04
CA LYS A 32 25.97 26.61 -5.28
C LYS A 32 26.03 27.49 -4.03
N ASN A 33 25.68 26.94 -2.87
CA ASN A 33 25.66 27.68 -1.60
C ASN A 33 27.00 27.67 -0.85
N PHE A 34 27.98 26.88 -1.27
CA PHE A 34 29.25 26.66 -0.56
C PHE A 34 29.94 27.95 -0.09
N HIS A 35 30.01 28.97 -0.96
CA HIS A 35 30.68 30.24 -0.65
C HIS A 35 29.93 31.13 0.34
N ASN A 36 28.68 30.79 0.71
CA ASN A 36 27.98 31.40 1.84
C ASN A 36 28.48 30.87 3.20
N PHE A 37 29.29 29.80 3.20
CA PHE A 37 29.83 29.15 4.41
C PHE A 37 31.36 29.18 4.46
N PHE A 38 32.06 29.11 3.31
CA PHE A 38 33.53 29.04 3.27
C PHE A 38 34.17 29.90 2.18
N SER A 39 35.14 30.74 2.57
CA SER A 39 35.99 31.56 1.70
C SER A 39 37.26 30.84 1.21
N SER A 40 37.26 29.51 1.18
CA SER A 40 38.43 28.66 0.87
C SER A 40 38.04 27.52 -0.05
N ASP A 41 39.01 26.77 -0.59
CA ASP A 41 38.73 25.75 -1.62
C ASP A 41 37.71 24.69 -1.20
N GLN A 42 36.96 24.22 -2.20
CA GLN A 42 35.92 23.20 -2.08
C GLN A 42 36.55 21.83 -1.79
N THR A 43 36.53 21.44 -0.50
CA THR A 43 36.84 20.07 -0.08
C THR A 43 35.57 19.28 0.11
N GLU A 44 35.64 17.97 -0.15
CA GLU A 44 34.52 17.03 -0.01
C GLU A 44 33.85 17.12 1.38
N HIS A 45 34.65 17.17 2.45
CA HIS A 45 34.13 17.28 3.82
C HIS A 45 33.36 18.59 4.09
N LYS A 46 33.79 19.72 3.50
CA LYS A 46 33.07 21.00 3.60
C LYS A 46 31.79 20.98 2.76
N LEU A 47 31.80 20.31 1.60
CA LEU A 47 30.59 20.10 0.78
C LEU A 47 29.59 19.19 1.51
N ALA A 48 30.06 18.14 2.19
CA ALA A 48 29.23 17.27 3.03
C ALA A 48 28.55 18.06 4.17
N TYR A 49 29.28 18.95 4.86
CA TYR A 49 28.68 19.87 5.84
C TYR A 49 27.55 20.72 5.24
N VAL A 50 27.77 21.35 4.07
CA VAL A 50 26.75 22.22 3.45
C VAL A 50 25.55 21.40 2.97
N ASN A 51 25.77 20.22 2.34
CA ASN A 51 24.69 19.32 1.93
C ASN A 51 23.87 18.84 3.15
N PHE A 52 24.53 18.37 4.21
CA PHE A 52 23.88 17.91 5.44
C PHE A 52 23.11 19.04 6.16
N LEU A 53 23.67 20.26 6.22
CA LEU A 53 23.01 21.44 6.77
C LEU A 53 21.75 21.78 5.96
N LEU A 54 21.85 21.86 4.63
CA LEU A 54 20.70 22.15 3.77
C LEU A 54 19.63 21.05 3.86
N THR A 55 20.04 19.78 3.93
CA THR A 55 19.15 18.62 4.18
C THR A 55 18.36 18.81 5.47
N ALA A 56 19.02 19.22 6.56
CA ALA A 56 18.36 19.48 7.85
C ALA A 56 17.35 20.63 7.76
N VAL A 57 17.65 21.70 7.02
CA VAL A 57 16.74 22.84 6.81
C VAL A 57 15.51 22.44 5.97
N HIS A 58 15.72 21.76 4.84
CA HIS A 58 14.64 21.27 3.97
C HIS A 58 13.73 20.27 4.70
N LEU A 59 14.32 19.32 5.44
CA LEU A 59 13.57 18.35 6.23
C LEU A 59 12.76 19.03 7.35
N LYS A 60 13.34 20.03 8.04
CA LYS A 60 12.62 20.79 9.09
C LYS A 60 11.44 21.57 8.51
N ARG A 61 11.60 22.19 7.33
CA ARG A 61 10.50 22.87 6.61
C ARG A 61 9.40 21.88 6.22
N PHE A 62 9.78 20.77 5.58
CA PHE A 62 8.86 19.72 5.17
C PHE A 62 8.02 19.22 6.35
N CYS A 63 8.63 18.92 7.51
CA CYS A 63 7.91 18.44 8.67
C CYS A 63 6.92 19.47 9.25
N MET A 64 7.30 20.74 9.29
CA MET A 64 6.42 21.82 9.75
C MET A 64 5.16 21.94 8.87
N GLU A 65 5.33 21.92 7.55
CA GLU A 65 4.24 22.09 6.58
C GLU A 65 3.39 20.82 6.44
N ALA A 66 4.01 19.63 6.49
CA ALA A 66 3.33 18.34 6.45
C ALA A 66 2.45 18.12 7.69
N SER A 67 2.95 18.37 8.91
CA SER A 67 2.16 18.19 10.14
C SER A 67 0.93 19.09 10.17
N ALA A 68 1.06 20.36 9.75
CA ALA A 68 -0.07 21.28 9.68
C ALA A 68 -1.17 20.82 8.70
N LEU A 69 -0.77 20.25 7.56
CA LEU A 69 -1.70 19.69 6.58
C LEU A 69 -2.32 18.37 7.04
N TRP A 70 -1.55 17.48 7.69
CA TRP A 70 -2.08 16.22 8.22
C TRP A 70 -3.11 16.43 9.34
N GLU A 71 -2.86 17.32 10.29
CA GLU A 71 -3.86 17.69 11.31
C GLU A 71 -5.11 18.35 10.69
N THR A 72 -4.93 19.09 9.60
CA THR A 72 -6.06 19.64 8.82
C THR A 72 -6.90 18.53 8.18
N ILE A 73 -6.26 17.51 7.59
CA ILE A 73 -6.92 16.33 7.01
C ILE A 73 -7.62 15.49 8.09
N ARG A 74 -6.96 15.29 9.24
CA ARG A 74 -7.50 14.63 10.43
C ARG A 74 -8.78 15.32 10.89
N GLY A 75 -8.71 16.64 11.10
CA GLY A 75 -9.83 17.49 11.47
C GLY A 75 -10.99 17.48 10.47
N PHE A 76 -10.75 17.25 9.17
CA PHE A 76 -11.83 17.05 8.20
C PHE A 76 -12.55 15.72 8.39
N LEU A 77 -11.84 14.59 8.55
CA LEU A 77 -12.50 13.30 8.80
C LEU A 77 -13.21 13.25 10.16
N GLU A 78 -12.71 13.99 11.15
CA GLU A 78 -13.34 14.10 12.47
C GLU A 78 -14.64 14.92 12.46
N LYS A 79 -14.71 15.96 11.62
CA LYS A 79 -15.84 16.91 11.54
C LYS A 79 -16.80 16.60 10.38
N ALA A 80 -16.47 15.64 9.51
CA ALA A 80 -17.35 15.16 8.46
C ALA A 80 -18.64 14.55 9.04
N ARG A 81 -19.75 14.62 8.29
CA ARG A 81 -21.03 13.96 8.62
C ARG A 81 -20.99 12.43 8.43
N LEU A 82 -19.84 11.80 8.66
CA LEU A 82 -19.70 10.35 8.81
C LEU A 82 -20.10 9.99 10.24
N SER A 83 -20.76 8.85 10.43
CA SER A 83 -21.06 8.35 11.78
C SER A 83 -19.78 8.27 12.63
N PRO A 84 -19.81 8.60 13.93
CA PRO A 84 -18.72 8.30 14.85
C PRO A 84 -18.34 6.81 14.87
N THR A 85 -19.29 5.91 14.55
CA THR A 85 -19.08 4.46 14.40
C THR A 85 -18.64 4.05 12.98
N SER A 86 -18.34 4.99 12.09
CA SER A 86 -17.89 4.68 10.72
C SER A 86 -16.50 4.05 10.75
N GLN A 87 -16.43 2.73 10.47
CA GLN A 87 -15.16 2.03 10.34
C GLN A 87 -14.25 2.66 9.27
N LEU A 88 -14.80 3.28 8.22
CA LEU A 88 -14.01 4.02 7.24
C LEU A 88 -13.27 5.21 7.86
N ARG A 89 -13.94 5.97 8.74
CA ARG A 89 -13.33 7.08 9.50
C ARG A 89 -12.28 6.54 10.48
N GLU A 90 -12.61 5.51 11.27
CA GLU A 90 -11.66 4.93 12.23
C GLU A 90 -10.40 4.41 11.52
N GLN A 91 -10.56 3.61 10.46
CA GLN A 91 -9.45 3.02 9.71
C GLN A 91 -8.59 4.08 9.03
N ALA A 92 -9.19 5.10 8.42
CA ALA A 92 -8.45 6.18 7.75
C ALA A 92 -7.66 7.05 8.74
N ILE A 93 -8.23 7.37 9.90
CA ILE A 93 -7.50 8.10 10.94
C ILE A 93 -6.37 7.22 11.50
N LYS A 94 -6.73 6.07 12.10
CA LYS A 94 -5.84 5.21 12.89
C LYS A 94 -4.71 4.52 12.10
N TYR A 95 -4.92 4.22 10.82
CA TYR A 95 -3.96 3.45 10.01
C TYR A 95 -3.39 4.18 8.79
N ARG A 96 -3.80 5.44 8.54
CA ARG A 96 -3.21 6.29 7.48
C ARG A 96 -2.76 7.65 7.98
N ILE A 97 -3.64 8.40 8.67
CA ILE A 97 -3.33 9.77 9.11
C ILE A 97 -2.44 9.76 10.36
N ASP A 98 -2.84 9.05 11.41
CA ASP A 98 -2.09 8.98 12.67
C ASP A 98 -0.66 8.42 12.48
N PRO A 99 -0.43 7.37 11.65
CA PRO A 99 0.92 6.95 11.29
C PRO A 99 1.68 7.99 10.45
N ALA A 100 1.04 8.70 9.52
CA ALA A 100 1.71 9.73 8.74
C ALA A 100 2.10 10.96 9.61
N ILE A 101 1.30 11.29 10.63
CA ILE A 101 1.65 12.29 11.64
C ILE A 101 2.83 11.79 12.48
N PHE A 102 2.82 10.53 12.92
CA PHE A 102 3.93 9.92 13.66
C PHE A 102 5.24 9.88 12.85
N ASP A 103 5.18 9.54 11.56
CA ASP A 103 6.33 9.55 10.65
C ASP A 103 6.85 10.98 10.45
N THR A 104 5.95 11.96 10.30
CA THR A 104 6.30 13.38 10.17
C THR A 104 6.95 13.93 11.44
N GLU A 105 6.44 13.57 12.62
CA GLU A 105 7.04 13.92 13.92
C GLU A 105 8.39 13.21 14.13
N SER A 106 8.52 11.95 13.69
CA SER A 106 9.79 11.22 13.71
C SER A 106 10.84 11.87 12.79
N MET A 107 10.43 12.34 11.61
CA MET A 107 11.27 13.15 10.71
C MET A 107 11.58 14.54 11.29
N ARG A 108 10.67 15.13 12.08
CA ARG A 108 10.92 16.39 12.82
C ARG A 108 12.00 16.19 13.89
N ILE A 109 11.93 15.08 14.64
CA ILE A 109 12.96 14.69 15.63
C ILE A 109 14.30 14.40 14.93
N LEU A 110 14.28 13.77 13.75
CA LEU A 110 15.47 13.58 12.91
C LEU A 110 16.10 14.92 12.50
N ALA A 111 15.30 15.86 11.99
CA ALA A 111 15.75 17.20 11.61
C ALA A 111 16.30 18.00 12.80
N ASP A 112 15.64 17.94 13.97
CA ASP A 112 16.13 18.57 15.20
C ASP A 112 17.48 17.97 15.65
N ARG A 113 17.66 16.64 15.57
CA ARG A 113 18.94 15.97 15.89
C ARG A 113 20.03 16.32 14.87
N MET A 114 19.72 16.38 13.56
CA MET A 114 20.64 16.92 12.55
C MET A 114 21.05 18.36 12.86
N GLY A 115 20.11 19.18 13.32
CA GLY A 115 20.35 20.56 13.75
C GLY A 115 21.34 20.70 14.91
N ARG A 116 21.51 19.67 15.75
CA ARG A 116 22.56 19.61 16.78
C ARG A 116 23.93 19.28 16.18
N VAL A 117 23.99 18.35 15.23
CA VAL A 117 25.24 17.97 14.52
C VAL A 117 25.85 19.18 13.79
N VAL A 118 25.02 20.04 13.18
CA VAL A 118 25.46 21.32 12.57
C VAL A 118 25.39 22.52 13.51
N GLN A 119 25.04 22.31 14.79
CA GLN A 119 25.00 23.31 15.85
C GLN A 119 24.28 24.60 15.44
N PHE A 120 22.99 24.51 15.10
CA PHE A 120 22.16 25.68 14.77
C PHE A 120 22.14 26.70 15.92
N LYS A 121 22.63 27.91 15.64
CA LYS A 121 22.65 29.05 16.58
C LYS A 121 21.31 29.78 16.70
N GLN A 122 20.46 29.62 15.69
CA GLN A 122 19.13 30.21 15.57
C GLN A 122 18.28 29.31 14.66
N ASP A 123 16.96 29.46 14.66
CA ASP A 123 16.07 28.64 13.82
C ASP A 123 16.34 28.90 12.32
N PRO A 124 16.76 27.91 11.51
CA PRO A 124 16.96 28.10 10.07
C PRO A 124 15.70 28.58 9.32
N LEU A 125 14.50 28.33 9.85
CA LEU A 125 13.25 28.76 9.20
C LEU A 125 12.94 30.26 9.41
N SER A 126 13.60 30.93 10.37
CA SER A 126 13.37 32.36 10.65
C SER A 126 14.25 33.31 9.83
N THR A 127 15.27 32.80 9.13
CA THR A 127 16.25 33.59 8.38
C THR A 127 16.22 33.29 6.88
N ARG A 128 16.42 34.33 6.05
CA ARG A 128 16.64 34.18 4.60
C ARG A 128 18.10 33.93 4.23
N ASN A 129 19.04 34.21 5.13
CA ASN A 129 20.46 33.91 4.94
C ASN A 129 20.83 32.69 5.78
N LEU A 130 21.32 31.64 5.12
CA LEU A 130 21.79 30.41 5.77
C LEU A 130 23.28 30.47 6.13
N GLY A 131 24.03 31.44 5.60
CA GLY A 131 25.44 31.65 5.94
C GLY A 131 25.63 31.91 7.44
N GLY A 132 26.46 31.10 8.08
CA GLY A 132 26.82 31.24 9.50
C GLY A 132 25.79 30.73 10.52
N ILE A 133 24.64 30.18 10.11
CA ILE A 133 23.59 29.70 11.05
C ILE A 133 24.03 28.49 11.89
N GLY A 134 24.97 27.69 11.37
CA GLY A 134 25.55 26.54 12.05
C GLY A 134 27.02 26.74 12.44
N VAL A 135 27.63 25.69 12.97
CA VAL A 135 29.07 25.59 13.22
C VAL A 135 29.63 24.38 12.46
N TYR A 136 30.65 24.63 11.64
CA TYR A 136 31.46 23.57 11.02
C TYR A 136 32.52 23.10 12.01
N SER A 137 32.67 21.78 12.17
CA SER A 137 33.69 21.15 13.01
C SER A 137 34.41 20.07 12.19
N PRO A 138 35.74 20.16 11.98
CA PRO A 138 36.44 19.31 11.01
C PRO A 138 36.53 17.83 11.38
N GLY A 139 36.27 17.46 12.65
CA GLY A 139 36.22 16.06 13.09
C GLY A 139 34.80 15.45 13.16
N ILE A 140 33.74 16.21 12.88
CA ILE A 140 32.38 15.67 12.75
C ILE A 140 32.18 15.20 11.31
N ASN A 141 32.04 13.89 11.09
CA ASN A 141 31.68 13.35 9.77
C ASN A 141 30.19 13.62 9.49
N TYR A 142 29.89 14.46 8.50
CA TYR A 142 28.52 14.94 8.22
C TYR A 142 27.68 13.93 7.44
N GLN A 143 27.35 12.80 8.10
CA GLN A 143 26.54 11.70 7.58
C GLN A 143 25.32 11.41 8.47
N LEU A 144 24.23 10.89 7.88
CA LEU A 144 23.00 10.54 8.60
C LEU A 144 23.22 9.54 9.75
N SER A 145 24.21 8.65 9.63
CA SER A 145 24.64 7.69 10.66
C SER A 145 24.96 8.36 12.00
N VAL A 146 25.60 9.53 11.99
CA VAL A 146 25.95 10.30 13.20
C VAL A 146 24.71 10.76 13.97
N VAL A 147 23.60 11.01 13.27
CA VAL A 147 22.36 11.54 13.87
C VAL A 147 21.74 10.54 14.83
N PHE A 148 21.84 9.24 14.56
CA PHE A 148 21.19 8.16 15.31
C PHE A 148 21.95 7.70 16.56
N ARG A 149 23.18 8.20 16.78
CA ARG A 149 24.01 7.86 17.94
C ARG A 149 23.32 8.12 19.28
N GLU A 150 23.43 7.19 20.22
CA GLU A 150 22.93 7.40 21.60
C GLU A 150 23.77 8.45 22.35
N ASP A 151 25.08 8.48 22.09
CA ASP A 151 26.06 9.37 22.72
C ASP A 151 26.18 10.74 22.04
N LEU A 152 25.19 11.18 21.25
CA LEU A 152 25.26 12.33 20.33
C LEU A 152 25.89 13.61 20.94
N GLU A 153 25.43 14.05 22.11
CA GLU A 153 25.93 15.28 22.77
C GLU A 153 27.39 15.15 23.22
N SER A 154 27.80 13.96 23.66
CA SER A 154 29.18 13.63 23.97
C SER A 154 30.02 13.47 22.70
N HIS A 155 29.48 12.89 21.63
CA HIS A 155 30.17 12.74 20.36
C HIS A 155 30.46 14.09 19.69
N ILE A 156 29.52 15.04 19.73
CA ILE A 156 29.74 16.43 19.26
C ILE A 156 30.92 17.10 20.00
N ARG A 157 31.13 16.79 21.28
CA ARG A 157 32.27 17.29 22.08
C ARG A 157 33.58 16.52 21.82
N LEU A 158 33.49 15.20 21.71
CA LEU A 158 34.64 14.30 21.54
C LEU A 158 35.20 14.29 20.11
N SER A 159 34.42 14.69 19.10
CA SER A 159 34.83 14.84 17.69
C SER A 159 35.80 16.02 17.44
N SER A 160 36.57 16.38 18.46
CA SER A 160 37.76 17.23 18.38
C SER A 160 39.03 16.42 18.07
N ALA A 161 38.94 15.08 18.00
CA ALA A 161 40.04 14.16 17.71
C ALA A 161 39.65 13.10 16.66
N GLU A 162 40.64 12.67 15.88
CA GLU A 162 40.57 11.67 14.80
C GLU A 162 40.60 10.21 15.35
N LYS A 163 40.33 9.10 14.63
CA LYS A 163 39.93 8.82 13.22
C LYS A 163 39.19 7.47 13.12
N ASP A 164 38.86 7.03 11.89
CA ASP A 164 37.91 5.94 11.54
C ASP A 164 38.56 4.69 10.87
N ASN A 165 37.82 3.58 10.72
CA ASN A 165 38.11 2.46 9.77
C ASN A 165 36.97 1.39 9.64
N SER A 166 36.23 1.39 8.51
CA SER A 166 35.73 0.25 7.66
C SER A 166 34.99 -1.01 8.24
N ALA A 167 34.10 -1.75 7.53
CA ALA A 167 33.23 -1.53 6.33
C ALA A 167 32.31 -2.77 6.02
N LEU A 168 31.17 -2.56 5.32
CA LEU A 168 30.33 -3.56 4.56
C LEU A 168 29.57 -4.66 5.38
N GLU A 169 28.62 -5.50 4.86
CA GLU A 169 28.10 -5.78 3.49
C GLU A 169 26.55 -6.06 3.42
N ILE A 170 26.05 -7.08 2.67
CA ILE A 170 24.63 -7.40 2.32
C ILE A 170 24.37 -8.95 2.33
N MET A 171 23.28 -9.65 1.90
CA MET A 171 22.08 -9.44 1.05
C MET A 171 20.92 -10.45 1.39
N GLU A 172 19.85 -10.56 0.57
CA GLU A 172 18.69 -11.51 0.68
C GLU A 172 18.70 -12.65 -0.38
N ASP A 173 17.84 -13.68 -0.22
CA ASP A 173 17.12 -14.35 -1.35
C ASP A 173 15.84 -15.13 -0.89
N LEU A 174 14.85 -15.31 -1.79
CA LEU A 174 13.63 -16.13 -1.63
C LEU A 174 13.00 -16.50 -3.00
N SER A 175 12.70 -17.78 -3.25
CA SER A 175 11.97 -18.21 -4.47
C SER A 175 10.96 -19.34 -4.28
N ILE A 176 9.84 -19.29 -5.03
CA ILE A 176 8.74 -20.29 -5.00
C ILE A 176 8.21 -20.53 -6.43
N ARG A 177 7.92 -21.78 -6.79
CA ARG A 177 7.40 -22.20 -8.12
C ARG A 177 5.89 -22.43 -8.14
N THR A 178 5.26 -22.24 -9.30
CA THR A 178 3.82 -22.42 -9.58
C THR A 178 3.43 -23.85 -9.97
N LYS A 179 2.14 -24.19 -9.84
CA LYS A 179 1.53 -25.46 -10.31
C LYS A 179 0.25 -25.20 -11.15
N LYS A 180 -0.23 -26.25 -11.83
CA LYS A 180 -1.13 -26.18 -13.02
C LYS A 180 -2.58 -26.58 -12.69
N GLU A 181 -3.55 -25.98 -13.38
CA GLU A 181 -5.00 -26.20 -13.17
C GLU A 181 -5.57 -27.45 -13.91
N ARG A 182 -6.79 -27.86 -13.56
CA ARG A 182 -7.58 -28.94 -14.19
C ARG A 182 -8.93 -28.41 -14.72
N SER A 183 -9.54 -29.10 -15.68
CA SER A 183 -10.86 -28.78 -16.27
C SER A 183 -12.02 -29.20 -15.35
N LEU A 184 -13.24 -28.72 -15.66
CA LEU A 184 -14.30 -28.49 -14.66
C LEU A 184 -15.70 -29.04 -15.04
N ASN A 185 -15.78 -30.07 -15.87
CA ASN A 185 -17.06 -30.52 -16.47
C ASN A 185 -17.86 -31.54 -15.63
N ASP A 186 -17.25 -32.24 -14.67
CA ASP A 186 -17.90 -33.31 -13.90
C ASP A 186 -18.21 -32.88 -12.47
N LEU A 187 -19.28 -32.08 -12.28
CA LEU A 187 -19.81 -31.73 -10.96
C LEU A 187 -21.35 -31.87 -10.90
N PRO A 188 -21.92 -32.64 -9.96
CA PRO A 188 -23.36 -32.80 -9.78
C PRO A 188 -24.14 -31.53 -9.40
N PRO A 189 -25.49 -31.56 -9.40
CA PRO A 189 -26.33 -30.48 -8.89
C PRO A 189 -26.09 -30.18 -7.41
N GLU A 190 -26.19 -28.89 -7.05
CA GLU A 190 -26.39 -28.32 -5.70
C GLU A 190 -25.74 -29.01 -4.48
N ALA A 191 -24.50 -29.49 -4.63
CA ALA A 191 -23.65 -29.78 -3.47
C ALA A 191 -23.37 -28.47 -2.70
N PRO A 192 -23.36 -28.46 -1.35
CA PRO A 192 -23.30 -27.23 -0.55
C PRO A 192 -22.00 -26.42 -0.74
N ASN A 193 -20.95 -27.07 -1.25
CA ASN A 193 -19.64 -26.49 -1.60
C ASN A 193 -19.54 -25.94 -3.03
N VAL A 194 -20.66 -25.89 -3.78
CA VAL A 194 -20.75 -25.39 -5.14
C VAL A 194 -21.73 -24.22 -5.20
N LEU A 195 -21.25 -23.05 -5.61
CA LEU A 195 -22.09 -21.91 -5.99
C LEU A 195 -22.21 -21.85 -7.50
N ARG A 196 -23.43 -22.01 -8.03
CA ARG A 196 -23.77 -21.74 -9.44
C ARG A 196 -24.57 -20.44 -9.52
N ALA A 197 -23.90 -19.35 -9.87
CA ALA A 197 -24.50 -18.02 -10.09
C ALA A 197 -24.87 -17.79 -11.57
N THR A 198 -25.19 -18.86 -12.31
CA THR A 198 -25.44 -18.82 -13.76
C THR A 198 -26.81 -18.24 -14.07
N GLY A 199 -26.88 -17.33 -15.04
CA GLY A 199 -28.14 -16.91 -15.67
C GLY A 199 -28.60 -17.84 -16.79
N LYS A 200 -29.67 -17.45 -17.49
CA LYS A 200 -30.38 -18.23 -18.52
C LYS A 200 -29.75 -18.13 -19.92
N GLN A 201 -28.78 -17.23 -20.13
CA GLN A 201 -28.17 -16.94 -21.42
C GLN A 201 -26.77 -17.55 -21.58
N LYS A 202 -26.33 -17.80 -22.82
CA LYS A 202 -25.00 -18.36 -23.10
C LYS A 202 -23.83 -17.50 -22.57
N TRP A 203 -24.03 -16.18 -22.45
CA TRP A 203 -23.01 -15.23 -22.00
C TRP A 203 -22.98 -15.04 -20.47
N ASN A 204 -24.02 -15.49 -19.75
CA ASN A 204 -24.10 -15.47 -18.28
C ASN A 204 -24.10 -16.86 -17.61
N SER A 205 -23.72 -17.92 -18.35
CA SER A 205 -23.69 -19.33 -17.88
C SER A 205 -22.30 -20.00 -17.96
N THR A 206 -21.23 -19.23 -18.10
CA THR A 206 -19.85 -19.73 -18.24
C THR A 206 -19.16 -20.04 -16.90
N VAL A 207 -17.96 -20.65 -16.94
CA VAL A 207 -17.18 -21.04 -15.73
C VAL A 207 -16.92 -19.89 -14.73
N TYR A 208 -16.94 -18.63 -15.17
CA TYR A 208 -16.82 -17.46 -14.26
C TYR A 208 -17.96 -17.36 -13.24
N TYR A 209 -19.11 -17.94 -13.56
CA TYR A 209 -20.31 -17.97 -12.74
C TYR A 209 -20.36 -19.16 -11.76
N VAL A 210 -19.36 -20.04 -11.76
CA VAL A 210 -19.30 -21.22 -10.89
C VAL A 210 -18.08 -21.15 -9.98
N LEU A 211 -18.31 -21.12 -8.65
CA LEU A 211 -17.26 -21.16 -7.63
C LEU A 211 -17.39 -22.45 -6.81
N VAL A 212 -16.27 -23.12 -6.53
CA VAL A 212 -16.26 -24.44 -5.85
C VAL A 212 -15.14 -24.49 -4.81
N PHE A 213 -15.49 -24.84 -3.56
CA PHE A 213 -14.51 -25.13 -2.51
C PHE A 213 -14.39 -26.65 -2.31
N ASP A 214 -13.21 -27.09 -1.87
CA ASP A 214 -12.95 -28.48 -1.49
C ASP A 214 -13.24 -28.67 0.02
N PRO A 215 -14.23 -29.50 0.42
CA PRO A 215 -14.57 -29.68 1.84
C PRO A 215 -13.47 -30.34 2.67
N GLN A 216 -12.62 -31.19 2.07
CA GLN A 216 -11.53 -31.85 2.79
C GLN A 216 -10.40 -30.86 3.05
N LEU A 217 -10.01 -30.08 2.04
CA LEU A 217 -9.01 -29.03 2.20
C LEU A 217 -9.49 -27.88 3.10
N LEU A 218 -10.79 -27.55 3.08
CA LEU A 218 -11.39 -26.60 4.02
C LEU A 218 -11.24 -27.06 5.48
N GLU A 219 -11.47 -28.34 5.74
CA GLU A 219 -11.32 -28.94 7.07
C GLU A 219 -9.84 -29.06 7.48
N GLU A 220 -8.94 -29.34 6.54
CA GLU A 220 -7.49 -29.22 6.77
C GLU A 220 -7.04 -27.78 7.02
N GLU A 221 -7.71 -26.75 6.48
CA GLU A 221 -7.45 -25.34 6.80
C GLU A 221 -7.96 -25.00 8.21
N ARG A 222 -9.20 -25.38 8.56
CA ARG A 222 -9.80 -25.15 9.89
C ARG A 222 -8.95 -25.71 11.03
N LYS A 223 -8.40 -26.93 10.89
CA LYS A 223 -7.51 -27.53 11.90
C LYS A 223 -6.30 -26.65 12.25
N LYS A 224 -5.79 -25.86 11.30
CA LYS A 224 -4.64 -24.95 11.49
C LYS A 224 -5.00 -23.72 12.32
N PHE A 225 -6.29 -23.40 12.49
CA PHE A 225 -6.73 -22.24 13.28
C PHE A 225 -6.41 -22.39 14.77
N SER A 226 -6.30 -23.63 15.26
CA SER A 226 -5.84 -23.93 16.63
C SER A 226 -4.40 -23.46 16.93
N GLU A 227 -3.56 -23.28 15.90
CA GLU A 227 -2.18 -22.80 16.01
C GLU A 227 -2.06 -21.29 15.75
N VAL A 228 -3.15 -20.59 15.42
CA VAL A 228 -3.13 -19.17 15.00
C VAL A 228 -2.94 -18.24 16.20
N ILE A 229 -1.98 -17.33 16.03
CA ILE A 229 -1.59 -16.32 17.02
C ILE A 229 -2.04 -14.91 16.63
N TYR A 230 -2.25 -14.68 15.34
CA TYR A 230 -2.53 -13.37 14.78
C TYR A 230 -3.19 -13.48 13.40
N ILE A 231 -4.03 -12.49 13.07
CA ILE A 231 -4.60 -12.30 11.75
C ILE A 231 -4.25 -10.88 11.31
N ASP A 232 -3.55 -10.78 10.18
CA ASP A 232 -3.34 -9.51 9.49
C ASP A 232 -4.68 -9.07 8.89
N THR A 233 -5.35 -8.13 9.56
CA THR A 233 -6.65 -7.56 9.15
C THR A 233 -6.52 -6.12 8.64
N HIS A 234 -5.29 -5.64 8.48
CA HIS A 234 -4.97 -4.23 8.34
C HIS A 234 -4.92 -3.80 6.87
N LEU A 235 -5.99 -3.16 6.40
CA LEU A 235 -6.21 -2.78 5.00
C LEU A 235 -5.25 -1.67 4.52
N GLY A 236 -4.00 -2.07 4.27
CA GLY A 236 -2.91 -1.21 3.79
C GLY A 236 -2.26 -0.34 4.87
N ALA A 237 -2.23 -0.78 6.13
CA ALA A 237 -1.42 -0.12 7.15
C ALA A 237 0.09 -0.22 6.84
N LEU A 238 0.89 0.64 7.45
CA LEU A 238 2.36 0.57 7.36
C LEU A 238 2.88 -0.72 8.01
N GLN A 239 3.94 -1.31 7.44
CA GLN A 239 4.42 -2.62 7.87
C GLN A 239 4.88 -2.65 9.34
N ASP A 240 5.40 -1.53 9.87
CA ASP A 240 5.86 -1.44 11.25
C ASP A 240 4.71 -1.32 12.27
N VAL A 241 3.54 -0.80 11.86
CA VAL A 241 2.32 -0.85 12.67
C VAL A 241 1.82 -2.30 12.79
N ILE A 242 1.78 -3.03 11.67
CA ILE A 242 1.42 -4.46 11.63
C ILE A 242 2.42 -5.28 12.46
N ARG A 243 3.72 -4.99 12.35
CA ARG A 243 4.79 -5.62 13.15
C ARG A 243 4.62 -5.36 14.65
N THR A 244 4.25 -4.14 15.04
CA THR A 244 4.07 -3.75 16.44
C THR A 244 2.86 -4.46 17.06
N ASP A 245 1.70 -4.44 16.38
CA ASP A 245 0.52 -5.20 16.84
C ASP A 245 0.80 -6.70 16.88
N PHE A 246 1.44 -7.28 15.85
CA PHE A 246 1.88 -8.68 15.88
C PHE A 246 2.74 -9.02 17.11
N VAL A 247 3.72 -8.17 17.48
CA VAL A 247 4.55 -8.38 18.68
C VAL A 247 3.72 -8.26 19.96
N LEU A 248 2.81 -7.29 20.05
CA LEU A 248 1.90 -7.11 21.18
C LEU A 248 0.91 -8.28 21.35
N GLN A 249 0.56 -8.97 20.27
CA GLN A 249 -0.30 -10.16 20.29
C GLN A 249 0.50 -11.42 20.65
N TYR A 250 1.68 -11.59 20.05
CA TYR A 250 2.60 -12.70 20.35
C TYR A 250 3.07 -12.72 21.81
N SER A 251 3.16 -11.54 22.45
CA SER A 251 3.58 -11.39 23.85
C SER A 251 2.46 -11.62 24.89
N ARG A 252 1.25 -12.01 24.46
CA ARG A 252 0.11 -12.24 25.37
C ARG A 252 0.24 -13.56 26.12
N ARG A 253 -0.24 -13.59 27.37
CA ARG A 253 -0.33 -14.82 28.19
C ARG A 253 -1.11 -15.94 27.50
N GLN A 254 -2.18 -15.59 26.79
CA GLN A 254 -2.87 -16.50 25.87
C GLN A 254 -2.24 -16.35 24.48
N ARG A 255 -1.28 -17.22 24.18
CA ARG A 255 -0.46 -17.17 22.94
C ARG A 255 -1.24 -17.50 21.67
N PHE A 256 -2.30 -18.32 21.77
CA PHE A 256 -3.13 -18.80 20.67
C PHE A 256 -4.55 -18.25 20.78
N MET A 257 -5.17 -17.89 19.66
CA MET A 257 -6.56 -17.42 19.62
C MET A 257 -7.54 -18.61 19.63
N PRO A 258 -8.72 -18.51 20.28
CA PRO A 258 -9.79 -19.51 20.15
C PRO A 258 -10.23 -19.66 18.69
N ILE A 259 -10.55 -20.88 18.25
CA ILE A 259 -10.87 -21.19 16.85
C ILE A 259 -12.10 -20.40 16.38
N GLU A 260 -13.11 -20.30 17.25
CA GLU A 260 -14.36 -19.57 17.04
C GLU A 260 -14.07 -18.08 16.82
N LYS A 261 -13.06 -17.55 17.51
CA LYS A 261 -12.59 -16.18 17.33
C LYS A 261 -11.78 -16.01 16.04
N VAL A 262 -10.90 -16.95 15.69
CA VAL A 262 -10.17 -16.94 14.41
C VAL A 262 -11.15 -16.88 13.25
N GLU A 263 -12.22 -17.68 13.29
CA GLU A 263 -13.25 -17.69 12.24
C GLU A 263 -14.11 -16.42 12.24
N SER A 264 -14.52 -15.92 13.42
CA SER A 264 -15.34 -14.70 13.54
C SER A 264 -14.59 -13.45 13.09
N ASP A 265 -13.36 -13.24 13.58
CA ASP A 265 -12.53 -12.09 13.24
C ASP A 265 -12.18 -12.12 11.74
N TYR A 266 -11.86 -13.29 11.17
CA TYR A 266 -11.51 -13.41 9.75
C TYR A 266 -12.74 -13.28 8.83
N ARG A 267 -13.90 -13.82 9.20
CA ARG A 267 -15.18 -13.61 8.47
C ARG A 267 -15.56 -12.12 8.48
N THR A 268 -15.42 -11.46 9.62
CA THR A 268 -15.71 -10.02 9.77
C THR A 268 -14.79 -9.18 8.88
N PHE A 269 -13.48 -9.42 8.94
CA PHE A 269 -12.50 -8.77 8.07
C PHE A 269 -12.80 -9.01 6.58
N LEU A 270 -13.04 -10.26 6.18
CA LEU A 270 -13.27 -10.59 4.78
C LEU A 270 -14.57 -10.00 4.23
N ASN A 271 -15.65 -9.93 5.00
CA ASN A 271 -16.89 -9.29 4.57
C ASN A 271 -16.71 -7.78 4.29
N VAL A 272 -15.94 -7.07 5.11
CA VAL A 272 -15.57 -5.65 4.86
C VAL A 272 -14.66 -5.54 3.63
N PHE A 273 -13.67 -6.42 3.54
CA PHE A 273 -12.72 -6.46 2.44
C PHE A 273 -13.36 -6.78 1.08
N PHE A 274 -14.35 -7.68 1.02
CA PHE A 274 -15.08 -7.98 -0.22
C PHE A 274 -15.86 -6.77 -0.74
N SER A 275 -16.52 -6.02 0.15
CA SER A 275 -17.18 -4.77 -0.22
C SER A 275 -16.19 -3.74 -0.76
N LEU A 276 -15.03 -3.56 -0.09
CA LEU A 276 -13.97 -2.67 -0.57
C LEU A 276 -13.40 -3.13 -1.93
N ALA A 277 -13.13 -4.42 -2.11
CA ALA A 277 -12.62 -4.99 -3.36
C ALA A 277 -13.63 -4.83 -4.51
N ALA A 278 -14.93 -4.94 -4.23
CA ALA A 278 -16.00 -4.64 -5.19
C ALA A 278 -16.01 -3.15 -5.59
N ASP A 279 -16.01 -2.24 -4.61
CA ASP A 279 -16.16 -0.80 -4.84
C ASP A 279 -14.93 -0.21 -5.57
N ILE A 280 -13.70 -0.61 -5.19
CA ILE A 280 -12.47 -0.24 -5.93
C ILE A 280 -12.54 -0.72 -7.39
N SER A 281 -13.09 -1.92 -7.62
CA SER A 281 -13.14 -2.51 -8.96
C SER A 281 -14.20 -1.87 -9.85
N LEU A 282 -15.35 -1.50 -9.28
CA LEU A 282 -16.40 -0.75 -9.94
C LEU A 282 -15.91 0.65 -10.36
N LEU A 283 -15.24 1.35 -9.42
CA LEU A 283 -14.64 2.66 -9.63
C LEU A 283 -13.57 2.64 -10.74
N ASN A 284 -12.66 1.65 -10.72
CA ASN A 284 -11.62 1.53 -11.74
C ASN A 284 -12.19 1.19 -13.13
N ALA A 285 -13.25 0.38 -13.19
CA ALA A 285 -13.99 0.09 -14.41
C ALA A 285 -14.74 1.31 -14.98
N GLY A 286 -14.96 2.36 -14.17
CA GLY A 286 -15.72 3.56 -14.56
C GLY A 286 -17.24 3.35 -14.59
N ILE A 287 -17.74 2.31 -13.90
CA ILE A 287 -19.16 2.00 -13.81
C ILE A 287 -19.74 2.73 -12.59
N LYS A 288 -20.97 3.24 -12.71
CA LYS A 288 -21.67 3.93 -11.62
C LYS A 288 -22.06 2.98 -10.48
N GLN A 289 -22.14 3.52 -9.25
CA GLN A 289 -22.56 2.78 -8.05
C GLN A 289 -23.95 2.13 -8.18
N GLU A 290 -24.88 2.75 -8.93
CA GLU A 290 -26.23 2.22 -9.18
C GLU A 290 -26.23 0.84 -9.87
N TYR A 291 -25.17 0.50 -10.63
CA TYR A 291 -25.06 -0.79 -11.33
C TYR A 291 -24.15 -1.81 -10.63
N ARG A 292 -23.77 -1.55 -9.36
CA ARG A 292 -22.79 -2.35 -8.60
C ARG A 292 -23.09 -3.86 -8.60
N ASN A 293 -24.34 -4.23 -8.34
CA ASN A 293 -24.69 -5.63 -8.11
C ASN A 293 -24.77 -6.43 -9.42
N ALA A 294 -25.29 -5.82 -10.49
CA ALA A 294 -25.22 -6.38 -11.85
C ALA A 294 -23.77 -6.48 -12.36
N PHE A 295 -22.91 -5.51 -12.03
CA PHE A 295 -21.46 -5.61 -12.30
C PHE A 295 -20.83 -6.79 -11.57
N LEU A 296 -21.11 -6.96 -10.27
CA LEU A 296 -20.60 -8.11 -9.52
C LEU A 296 -21.11 -9.44 -10.09
N PHE A 297 -22.41 -9.52 -10.39
CA PHE A 297 -23.03 -10.70 -11.00
C PHE A 297 -22.29 -11.11 -12.29
N HIS A 298 -22.12 -10.18 -13.26
CA HIS A 298 -21.47 -10.49 -14.53
C HIS A 298 -19.93 -10.68 -14.44
N LEU A 299 -19.27 -10.05 -13.47
CA LEU A 299 -17.88 -10.37 -13.10
C LEU A 299 -17.77 -11.86 -12.72
N GLY A 300 -18.69 -12.34 -11.88
CA GLY A 300 -18.84 -13.73 -11.46
C GLY A 300 -17.96 -14.11 -10.26
N PRO A 301 -18.43 -15.01 -9.37
CA PRO A 301 -17.77 -15.32 -8.10
C PRO A 301 -16.37 -15.95 -8.27
N GLN A 302 -16.12 -16.70 -9.35
CA GLN A 302 -14.78 -17.25 -9.63
C GLN A 302 -13.78 -16.16 -10.03
N THR A 303 -14.21 -15.17 -10.80
CA THR A 303 -13.39 -14.00 -11.11
C THR A 303 -13.13 -13.16 -9.86
N PHE A 304 -14.17 -12.99 -9.02
CA PHE A 304 -14.07 -12.25 -7.77
C PHE A 304 -13.15 -12.95 -6.74
N PHE A 305 -13.15 -14.28 -6.65
CA PHE A 305 -12.17 -15.02 -5.84
C PHE A 305 -10.73 -14.74 -6.29
N GLN A 306 -10.44 -14.78 -7.60
CA GLN A 306 -9.11 -14.48 -8.13
C GLN A 306 -8.71 -13.01 -7.95
N LEU A 307 -9.67 -12.09 -8.00
CA LEU A 307 -9.51 -10.66 -7.71
C LEU A 307 -9.17 -10.43 -6.23
N SER A 308 -10.01 -10.91 -5.32
CA SER A 308 -9.84 -10.81 -3.86
C SER A 308 -8.52 -11.44 -3.40
N LYS A 309 -8.18 -12.64 -3.89
CA LYS A 309 -6.89 -13.31 -3.63
C LYS A 309 -5.68 -12.46 -4.05
N LYS A 310 -5.79 -11.70 -5.15
CA LYS A 310 -4.73 -10.78 -5.59
C LYS A 310 -4.67 -9.51 -4.74
N TYR A 311 -5.80 -8.90 -4.42
CA TYR A 311 -5.85 -7.73 -3.54
C TYR A 311 -5.24 -8.03 -2.15
N LEU A 312 -5.53 -9.20 -1.55
CA LEU A 312 -4.90 -9.63 -0.31
C LEU A 312 -3.36 -9.68 -0.43
N LYS A 313 -2.84 -10.22 -1.54
CA LYS A 313 -1.39 -10.26 -1.80
C LYS A 313 -0.80 -8.87 -2.05
N GLU A 314 -1.47 -8.02 -2.83
CA GLU A 314 -1.00 -6.68 -3.22
C GLU A 314 -0.99 -5.72 -2.03
N LEU A 315 -2.03 -5.76 -1.20
CA LEU A 315 -2.14 -5.01 0.06
C LEU A 315 -1.38 -5.67 1.23
N LYS A 316 -0.69 -6.80 0.98
CA LYS A 316 0.07 -7.61 1.97
C LYS A 316 -0.72 -7.95 3.24
N THR A 317 -2.02 -8.25 3.12
CA THR A 317 -2.96 -8.43 4.26
C THR A 317 -3.84 -9.68 4.12
N GLY A 318 -4.73 -9.95 5.09
CA GLY A 318 -5.64 -11.09 5.14
C GLY A 318 -4.95 -12.43 5.31
N SER A 319 -3.84 -12.46 6.04
CA SER A 319 -3.10 -13.69 6.32
C SER A 319 -3.14 -14.05 7.79
N MET A 320 -3.31 -15.33 8.07
CA MET A 320 -3.15 -15.90 9.39
C MET A 320 -1.67 -16.20 9.64
N HIS A 321 -1.22 -15.88 10.86
CA HIS A 321 0.09 -16.24 11.37
C HIS A 321 -0.11 -17.34 12.40
N ARG A 322 0.58 -18.48 12.23
CA ARG A 322 0.52 -19.61 13.16
C ARG A 322 1.90 -20.04 13.64
N ILE A 323 1.99 -20.71 14.78
CA ILE A 323 3.21 -21.36 15.24
C ILE A 323 3.10 -22.86 14.95
N LYS A 324 3.97 -23.37 14.08
CA LYS A 324 3.92 -24.78 13.65
C LYS A 324 4.43 -25.71 14.76
N GLY A 325 3.51 -26.36 15.47
CA GLY A 325 3.80 -27.17 16.66
C GLY A 325 4.06 -26.31 17.91
N GLY A 326 3.42 -26.66 19.04
CA GLY A 326 3.25 -25.76 20.19
C GLY A 326 4.51 -25.20 20.88
N GLN A 327 5.69 -25.79 20.66
CA GLN A 327 6.98 -25.32 21.21
C GLN A 327 7.88 -24.61 20.19
N SER A 328 7.45 -24.46 18.93
CA SER A 328 8.27 -23.85 17.89
C SER A 328 8.46 -22.33 18.09
N LYS A 329 9.57 -21.83 17.56
CA LYS A 329 9.84 -20.39 17.33
C LYS A 329 9.53 -19.95 15.89
N VAL A 330 9.23 -20.90 14.99
CA VAL A 330 8.93 -20.61 13.58
C VAL A 330 7.46 -20.22 13.44
N VAL A 331 7.24 -19.00 12.96
CA VAL A 331 5.91 -18.48 12.61
C VAL A 331 5.69 -18.65 11.11
N GLU A 332 4.61 -19.34 10.74
CA GLU A 332 4.20 -19.56 9.35
C GLU A 332 3.06 -18.60 8.99
N ARG A 333 3.23 -17.86 7.88
CA ARG A 333 2.22 -16.93 7.33
C ARG A 333 1.47 -17.63 6.19
N PHE A 334 0.16 -17.80 6.32
CA PHE A 334 -0.68 -18.43 5.29
C PHE A 334 -2.00 -17.67 5.07
N VAL A 335 -2.68 -17.97 3.96
CA VAL A 335 -4.04 -17.50 3.67
C VAL A 335 -4.88 -18.76 3.43
N PRO A 336 -5.92 -19.05 4.22
CA PRO A 336 -6.78 -20.21 3.99
C PRO A 336 -7.65 -19.92 2.75
N LEU A 337 -7.34 -20.60 1.64
CA LEU A 337 -7.92 -20.33 0.33
C LEU A 337 -9.29 -20.98 0.13
N GLU A 338 -9.54 -22.14 0.73
CA GLU A 338 -10.84 -22.80 0.64
C GLU A 338 -11.82 -22.16 1.63
N PHE A 339 -11.35 -21.73 2.82
CA PHE A 339 -12.14 -20.87 3.72
C PHE A 339 -12.48 -19.52 3.07
N LEU A 340 -11.54 -18.90 2.36
CA LEU A 340 -11.78 -17.69 1.57
C LEU A 340 -12.86 -17.90 0.49
N LYS A 341 -12.86 -19.05 -0.22
CA LYS A 341 -13.93 -19.36 -1.19
C LYS A 341 -15.28 -19.56 -0.50
N ALA A 342 -15.35 -20.30 0.61
CA ALA A 342 -16.58 -20.53 1.34
C ALA A 342 -17.22 -19.21 1.79
N LEU A 343 -16.42 -18.30 2.35
CA LEU A 343 -16.87 -16.96 2.73
C LEU A 343 -17.32 -16.11 1.53
N ILE A 344 -16.65 -16.22 0.38
CA ILE A 344 -17.14 -15.57 -0.85
C ILE A 344 -18.49 -16.15 -1.26
N MET A 345 -18.74 -17.46 -1.14
CA MET A 345 -20.04 -18.04 -1.49
C MET A 345 -21.17 -17.56 -0.56
N ASP A 346 -20.94 -17.52 0.75
CA ASP A 346 -21.88 -16.96 1.72
C ASP A 346 -22.21 -15.51 1.34
N TRP A 347 -21.18 -14.67 1.22
CA TRP A 347 -21.32 -13.25 0.86
C TRP A 347 -22.00 -13.04 -0.50
N TRP A 348 -21.77 -13.90 -1.49
CA TRP A 348 -22.42 -13.81 -2.80
C TRP A 348 -23.91 -14.16 -2.74
N LYS A 349 -24.27 -15.18 -1.95
CA LYS A 349 -25.66 -15.60 -1.69
C LYS A 349 -26.44 -14.55 -0.89
N GLU A 350 -25.77 -13.83 0.02
CA GLU A 350 -26.38 -12.79 0.85
C GLU A 350 -26.46 -11.42 0.15
N GLN A 351 -25.38 -10.98 -0.52
CA GLN A 351 -25.19 -9.58 -0.94
C GLN A 351 -25.32 -9.36 -2.45
N VAL A 352 -24.96 -10.33 -3.29
CA VAL A 352 -24.88 -10.15 -4.75
C VAL A 352 -26.10 -10.71 -5.46
N LEU A 353 -26.52 -11.93 -5.14
CA LEU A 353 -27.70 -12.55 -5.77
C LEU A 353 -29.01 -11.84 -5.39
N PRO A 354 -29.34 -11.59 -4.09
CA PRO A 354 -30.65 -11.04 -3.73
C PRO A 354 -30.87 -9.60 -4.17
N ALA A 355 -29.79 -8.84 -4.33
CA ALA A 355 -29.80 -7.42 -4.68
C ALA A 355 -29.45 -7.13 -6.16
N CYS A 356 -29.57 -8.15 -7.03
CA CYS A 356 -29.51 -8.00 -8.47
C CYS A 356 -30.75 -8.67 -9.08
N ASP A 357 -31.66 -7.86 -9.61
CA ASP A 357 -32.94 -8.31 -10.14
C ASP A 357 -32.77 -9.23 -11.36
N GLU A 358 -33.72 -10.15 -11.58
CA GLU A 358 -33.65 -11.07 -12.72
C GLU A 358 -33.65 -10.33 -14.07
N ASN A 359 -34.33 -9.18 -14.14
CA ASN A 359 -34.30 -8.28 -15.29
C ASN A 359 -32.88 -7.80 -15.60
N ASP A 360 -32.12 -7.36 -14.60
CA ASP A 360 -30.73 -6.89 -14.76
C ASP A 360 -29.78 -8.04 -15.12
N ARG A 361 -29.96 -9.22 -14.52
CA ARG A 361 -29.12 -10.42 -14.77
C ARG A 361 -29.21 -10.92 -16.20
N GLU A 362 -30.39 -10.77 -16.83
CA GLU A 362 -30.68 -11.32 -18.14
C GLU A 362 -30.73 -10.26 -19.25
N ASP A 363 -30.69 -8.96 -18.94
CA ASP A 363 -30.68 -7.89 -19.96
C ASP A 363 -29.34 -7.83 -20.72
N PRO A 364 -29.31 -8.18 -22.03
CA PRO A 364 -28.11 -8.07 -22.83
C PRO A 364 -27.80 -6.61 -23.21
N GLY A 365 -28.69 -5.65 -22.95
CA GLY A 365 -28.49 -4.21 -23.10
C GLY A 365 -27.56 -3.66 -22.02
N LEU A 366 -27.93 -3.84 -20.74
CA LEU A 366 -27.14 -3.49 -19.57
C LEU A 366 -25.73 -4.10 -19.62
N PHE A 367 -25.61 -5.41 -19.90
CA PHE A 367 -24.30 -6.04 -20.01
C PHE A 367 -23.47 -5.45 -21.17
N ARG A 368 -24.07 -5.18 -22.34
CA ARG A 368 -23.40 -4.48 -23.46
C ARG A 368 -22.99 -3.06 -23.10
N ALA A 369 -23.79 -2.35 -22.29
CA ALA A 369 -23.47 -1.01 -21.80
C ALA A 369 -22.25 -1.04 -20.86
N MET A 370 -22.17 -2.01 -19.93
CA MET A 370 -20.98 -2.21 -19.09
C MET A 370 -19.73 -2.52 -19.91
N VAL A 371 -19.83 -3.43 -20.89
CA VAL A 371 -18.72 -3.76 -21.81
C VAL A 371 -18.28 -2.52 -22.61
N LYS A 372 -19.22 -1.68 -23.05
CA LYS A 372 -18.92 -0.41 -23.75
C LYS A 372 -18.18 0.57 -22.84
N VAL A 373 -18.63 0.76 -21.60
CA VAL A 373 -17.97 1.64 -20.61
C VAL A 373 -16.56 1.14 -20.30
N MET A 374 -16.36 -0.15 -20.03
CA MET A 374 -15.02 -0.71 -19.78
C MET A 374 -14.11 -0.59 -21.00
N ARG A 375 -14.64 -0.72 -22.22
CA ARG A 375 -13.86 -0.53 -23.45
C ARG A 375 -13.42 0.92 -23.59
N GLN A 376 -14.34 1.88 -23.47
CA GLN A 376 -14.02 3.31 -23.47
C GLN A 376 -12.99 3.68 -22.38
N ARG A 377 -13.11 3.10 -21.18
CA ARG A 377 -12.15 3.28 -20.09
C ARG A 377 -10.77 2.71 -20.42
N MET A 378 -10.70 1.51 -21.02
CA MET A 378 -9.45 0.89 -21.47
C MET A 378 -8.80 1.65 -22.63
N ASP A 379 -9.59 2.14 -23.58
CA ASP A 379 -9.12 2.94 -24.71
C ASP A 379 -8.52 4.27 -24.22
N ALA A 380 -9.18 4.95 -23.28
CA ALA A 380 -8.67 6.17 -22.64
C ALA A 380 -7.34 5.91 -21.89
N LEU A 381 -7.29 4.88 -21.03
CA LEU A 381 -6.05 4.48 -20.33
C LEU A 381 -4.92 4.14 -21.32
N THR A 382 -5.25 3.50 -22.44
CA THR A 382 -4.29 3.15 -23.50
C THR A 382 -3.80 4.40 -24.25
N GLN A 383 -4.66 5.39 -24.52
CA GLN A 383 -4.25 6.67 -25.13
C GLN A 383 -3.36 7.48 -24.18
N GLU A 384 -3.67 7.52 -22.89
CA GLU A 384 -2.84 8.16 -21.87
C GLU A 384 -1.47 7.46 -21.73
N ALA A 385 -1.45 6.12 -21.65
CA ALA A 385 -0.22 5.35 -21.59
C ALA A 385 0.65 5.53 -22.85
N LYS A 386 0.03 5.67 -24.04
CA LYS A 386 0.76 6.03 -25.26
C LYS A 386 1.38 7.42 -25.18
N LYS A 387 0.64 8.44 -24.71
CA LYS A 387 1.20 9.79 -24.50
C LYS A 387 2.38 9.80 -23.53
N GLU A 388 2.33 8.99 -22.46
CA GLU A 388 3.40 8.90 -21.47
C GLU A 388 4.61 8.08 -21.97
N PHE A 389 4.37 6.99 -22.71
CA PHE A 389 5.40 6.29 -23.49
C PHE A 389 6.09 7.26 -24.47
N ASP A 390 5.31 8.12 -25.12
CA ASP A 390 5.78 9.08 -26.11
C ASP A 390 6.52 10.30 -25.52
N SER A 391 6.42 10.55 -24.21
CA SER A 391 7.27 11.50 -23.47
C SER A 391 8.49 10.88 -22.77
N THR A 392 8.55 9.55 -22.61
CA THR A 392 9.64 8.83 -21.92
C THR A 392 10.98 8.92 -22.69
N PRO A 393 12.16 9.01 -22.05
CA PRO A 393 13.45 9.08 -22.76
C PRO A 393 13.72 7.91 -23.71
N LYS A 394 14.39 8.17 -24.84
CA LYS A 394 14.68 7.16 -25.89
C LYS A 394 15.50 5.97 -25.37
N SER A 395 16.38 6.18 -24.38
CA SER A 395 17.18 5.12 -23.73
C SER A 395 16.30 4.08 -23.04
N ALA A 396 15.32 4.52 -22.23
CA ALA A 396 14.38 3.63 -21.55
C ALA A 396 13.47 2.89 -22.56
N ARG A 397 13.01 3.58 -23.63
CA ARG A 397 12.21 2.94 -24.69
C ARG A 397 12.95 1.85 -25.50
N ALA A 398 14.27 1.78 -25.40
CA ALA A 398 15.09 0.83 -26.16
C ALA A 398 15.37 -0.49 -25.42
N GLN A 399 15.08 -0.57 -24.11
CA GLN A 399 15.40 -1.73 -23.28
C GLN A 399 14.22 -2.70 -23.09
N GLU A 400 12.99 -2.28 -23.38
CA GLU A 400 11.77 -3.08 -23.16
C GLU A 400 10.86 -3.17 -24.38
N ASN A 401 10.03 -4.22 -24.42
CA ASN A 401 8.97 -4.35 -25.41
C ASN A 401 7.91 -3.26 -25.18
N LYS A 402 7.60 -2.48 -26.22
CA LYS A 402 6.57 -1.43 -26.22
C LYS A 402 5.23 -1.88 -25.63
N ASP A 403 4.77 -3.09 -25.95
CA ASP A 403 3.48 -3.60 -25.46
C ASP A 403 3.54 -4.01 -23.98
N GLN A 404 4.72 -4.33 -23.46
CA GLN A 404 4.95 -4.53 -22.03
C GLN A 404 4.94 -3.18 -21.30
N LEU A 405 5.73 -2.21 -21.74
CA LEU A 405 5.84 -0.92 -21.05
C LEU A 405 4.51 -0.13 -21.10
N LEU A 406 3.74 -0.21 -22.20
CA LEU A 406 2.37 0.34 -22.25
C LEU A 406 1.42 -0.35 -21.26
N LYS A 407 1.48 -1.68 -21.13
CA LYS A 407 0.69 -2.46 -20.17
C LYS A 407 1.08 -2.13 -18.74
N GLU A 408 2.35 -1.88 -18.45
CA GLU A 408 2.82 -1.49 -17.12
C GLU A 408 2.40 -0.06 -16.77
N LEU A 409 2.45 0.89 -17.72
CA LEU A 409 1.87 2.23 -17.55
C LEU A 409 0.35 2.19 -17.26
N ILE A 410 -0.42 1.31 -17.93
CA ILE A 410 -1.84 1.09 -17.61
C ILE A 410 -1.98 0.48 -16.20
N GLN A 411 -1.19 -0.54 -15.86
CA GLN A 411 -1.22 -1.17 -14.54
C GLN A 411 -0.85 -0.22 -13.40
N ARG A 412 0.03 0.76 -13.64
CA ARG A 412 0.37 1.81 -12.68
C ARG A 412 -0.77 2.80 -12.42
N LYS A 413 -1.79 2.87 -13.30
CA LYS A 413 -2.96 3.78 -13.16
C LYS A 413 -4.18 3.11 -12.51
N ILE A 414 -4.43 1.83 -12.77
CA ILE A 414 -5.60 1.09 -12.23
C ILE A 414 -5.23 -0.02 -11.23
N GLY A 415 -3.95 -0.30 -11.04
CA GLY A 415 -3.46 -1.46 -10.27
C GLY A 415 -3.43 -2.76 -11.11
N PRO A 416 -2.41 -3.62 -10.96
CA PRO A 416 -2.30 -4.88 -11.69
C PRO A 416 -3.42 -5.88 -11.35
N THR A 417 -4.06 -5.75 -10.18
CA THR A 417 -5.21 -6.56 -9.78
C THR A 417 -6.48 -6.25 -10.58
N ASN A 418 -6.81 -4.97 -10.83
CA ASN A 418 -8.01 -4.58 -11.59
C ASN A 418 -7.99 -5.05 -13.06
N MET A 419 -6.82 -5.36 -13.62
CA MET A 419 -6.74 -5.96 -14.96
C MET A 419 -7.44 -7.32 -15.09
N VAL A 420 -7.79 -7.99 -13.99
CA VAL A 420 -8.67 -9.17 -14.02
C VAL A 420 -10.09 -8.80 -14.47
N VAL A 421 -10.63 -7.67 -13.98
CA VAL A 421 -11.97 -7.17 -14.31
C VAL A 421 -12.08 -6.86 -15.80
N PHE A 422 -11.16 -6.04 -16.32
CA PHE A 422 -11.12 -5.70 -17.74
C PHE A 422 -10.94 -6.94 -18.62
N LYS A 423 -10.11 -7.91 -18.22
CA LYS A 423 -9.97 -9.17 -18.97
C LYS A 423 -11.27 -9.98 -18.99
N ARG A 424 -12.03 -10.05 -17.89
CA ARG A 424 -13.31 -10.77 -17.82
C ARG A 424 -14.38 -10.17 -18.74
N TYR A 425 -14.40 -8.85 -18.93
CA TYR A 425 -15.39 -8.13 -19.73
C TYR A 425 -14.97 -7.84 -21.19
N LEU A 426 -13.67 -7.78 -21.48
CA LEU A 426 -13.13 -7.45 -22.81
C LEU A 426 -12.50 -8.64 -23.55
N ALA A 427 -12.43 -9.82 -22.92
CA ALA A 427 -12.13 -11.06 -23.65
C ALA A 427 -13.21 -11.33 -24.72
N PRO A 428 -12.85 -11.97 -25.85
CA PRO A 428 -13.84 -12.55 -26.73
C PRO A 428 -14.61 -13.65 -25.96
N GLY A 429 -15.94 -13.63 -26.08
CA GLY A 429 -16.86 -14.62 -25.51
C GLY A 429 -17.68 -15.31 -26.59
#